data_AF-A0A932V693-F1
#
_entry.id   AF-A0A932V693-F1
#
_cell.length_a   1.000
_cell.length_b   1.000
_cell.length_c   1.000
_cell.angle_alpha   90.00
_cell.angle_beta   90.00
_cell.angle_gamma   90.00
#
_symmetry.space_group_name_H-M   'P 1'
#
loop_
_entity.id
_entity.type
_entity.pdbx_description
1 polymer ?
#
loop_
_entity_poly.entity_id
_entity_poly.type
_entity_poly.pdbx_seq_one_letter_code
_entity_poly.pdbx_strand_id
1 'polypeptide(L)'
;MERKRWIRLIFILIPALLLAFQIFWQPSVNRPRKIRIAIQALVPPVGIMFHYFDFNEKNALSQWEEKLFQGRVAYWIDFDQSSGFVHAKSTKSTSAIFYRIKFNISDYPYLSWKWRVGKFPDKSKTTDPKKQDDFAARFYVVFVSRFFTHFKCMEYVW
;
A
#
# COMPACT_ATOMS: atom_id res chain seq x y z
N MET A 1 -6.15 61.75 23.92
CA MET A 1 -5.14 60.75 23.47
C MET A 1 -5.64 59.31 23.51
N GLU A 2 -6.97 59.08 23.52
CA GLU A 2 -7.60 57.76 23.73
C GLU A 2 -8.09 57.08 22.43
N ARG A 3 -8.58 57.85 21.45
CA ARG A 3 -9.22 57.33 20.22
C ARG A 3 -8.29 56.49 19.31
N LYS A 4 -6.97 56.70 19.36
CA LYS A 4 -5.98 55.96 18.56
C LYS A 4 -5.64 54.57 19.12
N ARG A 5 -5.88 54.32 20.41
CA ARG A 5 -5.64 53.01 21.06
C ARG A 5 -6.70 51.98 20.67
N TRP A 6 -7.97 52.38 20.62
CA TRP A 6 -9.09 51.52 20.25
C TRP A 6 -9.01 51.02 18.81
N ILE A 7 -8.59 51.89 17.88
CA ILE A 7 -8.40 51.50 16.47
C ILE A 7 -7.30 50.43 16.33
N ARG A 8 -6.20 50.53 17.10
CA ARG A 8 -5.13 49.52 17.09
C ARG A 8 -5.57 48.17 17.67
N LEU A 9 -6.43 48.17 18.69
CA LEU A 9 -6.99 46.95 19.27
C LEU A 9 -7.90 46.23 18.26
N ILE A 10 -8.66 46.97 17.47
CA ILE A 10 -9.51 46.41 16.40
C ILE A 10 -8.67 45.69 15.34
N PHE A 11 -7.53 46.26 14.94
CA PHE A 11 -6.62 45.62 13.97
C PHE A 11 -5.94 44.35 14.49
N ILE A 12 -5.96 44.07 15.79
CA ILE A 12 -5.42 42.83 16.38
C ILE A 12 -6.54 41.83 16.66
N LEU A 13 -7.67 42.31 17.17
CA LEU A 13 -8.80 41.46 17.55
C LEU A 13 -9.54 40.91 16.33
N ILE A 14 -9.70 41.68 15.25
CA ILE A 14 -10.39 41.21 14.05
C ILE A 14 -9.63 40.06 13.36
N PRO A 15 -8.31 40.15 13.10
CA PRO A 15 -7.57 39.02 12.52
C PRO A 15 -7.54 37.79 13.42
N ALA A 16 -7.39 37.97 14.74
CA ALA A 16 -7.42 36.86 15.68
C ALA A 16 -8.79 36.15 15.70
N LEU A 17 -9.88 36.92 15.61
CA LEU A 17 -11.24 36.42 15.59
C LEU A 17 -11.59 35.79 14.23
N LEU A 18 -11.04 36.30 13.13
CA LEU A 18 -11.12 35.66 11.80
C LEU A 18 -10.30 34.37 11.73
N LEU A 19 -9.14 34.29 12.40
CA LEU A 19 -8.35 33.06 12.53
C LEU A 19 -9.10 32.02 13.37
N ALA A 20 -9.67 32.44 14.50
CA ALA A 20 -10.52 31.58 15.32
C ALA A 20 -11.76 31.12 14.52
N PHE A 21 -12.41 32.00 13.77
CA PHE A 21 -13.53 31.64 12.92
C PHE A 21 -13.13 30.68 11.81
N GLN A 22 -11.97 30.86 11.15
CA GLN A 22 -11.43 29.89 10.20
C GLN A 22 -11.18 28.52 10.85
N ILE A 23 -10.71 28.50 12.10
CA ILE A 23 -10.50 27.26 12.85
C ILE A 23 -11.84 26.61 13.21
N PHE A 24 -12.84 27.38 13.68
CA PHE A 24 -14.08 26.84 14.25
C PHE A 24 -15.22 26.64 13.23
N TRP A 25 -15.23 27.32 12.08
CA TRP A 25 -16.27 27.24 11.04
C TRP A 25 -16.07 26.09 10.03
N GLN A 26 -14.91 25.42 10.02
CA GLN A 26 -14.68 24.30 9.09
C GLN A 26 -15.39 23.01 9.55
N PRO A 27 -16.09 22.25 8.70
CA PRO A 27 -16.85 21.06 9.14
C PRO A 27 -16.02 20.10 10.01
N SER A 28 -16.47 19.81 11.23
CA SER A 28 -15.68 19.11 12.27
C SER A 28 -15.37 17.64 11.95
N VAL A 29 -16.03 17.07 10.95
CA VAL A 29 -15.94 15.63 10.62
C VAL A 29 -14.57 15.24 10.06
N ASN A 30 -13.83 16.16 9.44
CA ASN A 30 -12.54 15.86 8.79
C ASN A 30 -11.30 16.50 9.47
N ARG A 31 -11.50 17.40 10.45
CA ARG A 31 -10.39 18.07 11.17
C ARG A 31 -9.47 17.10 11.93
N PRO A 32 -9.96 16.10 12.70
CA PRO A 32 -9.06 15.22 13.44
C PRO A 32 -8.23 14.31 12.52
N ARG A 33 -8.78 13.93 11.35
CA ARG A 33 -8.08 13.09 10.36
C ARG A 33 -6.93 13.84 9.68
N LYS A 34 -7.16 15.08 9.24
CA LYS A 34 -6.11 15.89 8.60
C LYS A 34 -4.99 16.25 9.57
N ILE A 35 -5.33 16.55 10.83
CA ILE A 35 -4.34 16.80 11.89
C ILE A 35 -3.50 15.54 12.16
N ARG A 36 -4.12 14.35 12.24
CA ARG A 36 -3.37 13.08 12.36
C ARG A 36 -2.43 12.84 11.19
N ILE A 37 -2.88 13.04 9.95
CA ILE A 37 -2.04 12.88 8.75
C ILE A 37 -0.86 13.86 8.78
N ALA A 38 -1.10 15.13 9.13
CA ALA A 38 -0.04 16.13 9.23
C ALA A 38 0.96 15.80 10.34
N ILE A 39 0.50 15.32 11.50
CA ILE A 39 1.36 14.84 12.59
C ILE A 39 2.17 13.61 12.15
N GLN A 40 1.56 12.65 11.46
CA GLN A 40 2.23 11.47 10.89
C GLN A 40 3.26 11.81 9.82
N ALA A 41 3.08 12.93 9.10
CA ALA A 41 4.04 13.41 8.10
C ALA A 41 5.23 14.19 8.70
N LEU A 42 5.04 14.80 9.87
CA LEU A 42 6.04 15.64 10.57
C LEU A 42 6.93 14.84 11.53
N VAL A 43 6.41 13.76 12.11
CA VAL A 43 7.21 12.78 12.85
C VAL A 43 7.85 11.86 11.80
N PRO A 44 9.18 11.67 11.75
CA PRO A 44 9.76 10.67 10.87
C PRO A 44 9.03 9.36 11.15
N PRO A 45 8.62 8.58 10.14
CA PRO A 45 7.99 7.31 10.40
C PRO A 45 9.02 6.47 11.15
N VAL A 46 8.93 6.45 12.48
CA VAL A 46 9.27 5.25 13.23
C VAL A 46 8.32 4.25 12.60
N GLY A 47 8.82 3.51 11.61
CA GLY A 47 7.99 2.73 10.69
C GLY A 47 7.20 1.74 11.51
N ILE A 48 5.97 2.09 11.86
CA ILE A 48 5.08 1.15 12.53
C ILE A 48 4.69 0.19 11.42
N MET A 49 5.45 -0.89 11.33
CA MET A 49 5.25 -1.95 10.38
C MET A 49 4.01 -2.73 10.82
N PHE A 50 2.93 -2.65 10.04
CA PHE A 50 1.73 -3.42 10.33
C PHE A 50 1.99 -4.93 10.27
N HIS A 51 2.65 -5.35 9.19
CA HIS A 51 2.92 -6.75 8.93
C HIS A 51 4.15 -6.89 8.02
N TYR A 52 4.94 -7.93 8.27
CA TYR A 52 6.13 -8.25 7.51
C TYR A 52 6.23 -9.76 7.30
N PHE A 53 6.43 -10.14 6.06
CA PHE A 53 6.67 -11.53 5.68
C PHE A 53 8.18 -11.72 5.54
N ASP A 54 8.81 -12.29 6.56
CA ASP A 54 10.25 -12.55 6.56
C ASP A 54 10.65 -13.83 5.82
N PHE A 55 9.68 -14.74 5.64
CA PHE A 55 9.82 -16.05 5.00
C PHE A 55 10.98 -16.90 5.54
N ASN A 56 11.34 -16.74 6.83
CA ASN A 56 12.52 -17.41 7.40
C ASN A 56 12.27 -18.87 7.83
N GLU A 57 11.02 -19.33 7.80
CA GLU A 57 10.66 -20.71 8.10
C GLU A 57 10.29 -21.48 6.83
N LYS A 58 10.66 -22.76 6.74
CA LYS A 58 10.31 -23.60 5.56
C LYS A 58 8.81 -23.69 5.31
N ASN A 59 8.02 -23.62 6.37
CA ASN A 59 6.55 -23.64 6.39
C ASN A 59 5.93 -22.23 6.43
N ALA A 60 6.67 -21.17 6.11
CA ALA A 60 6.16 -19.79 6.12
C ALA A 60 4.99 -19.57 5.13
N LEU A 61 4.80 -20.47 4.16
CA LEU A 61 3.65 -20.45 3.25
C LEU A 61 2.40 -21.17 3.79
N SER A 62 2.43 -21.68 5.03
CA SER A 62 1.34 -22.48 5.60
C SER A 62 -0.01 -21.75 5.68
N GLN A 63 0.01 -20.42 5.82
CA GLN A 63 -1.18 -19.58 5.88
C GLN A 63 -1.56 -18.96 4.51
N TRP A 64 -0.79 -19.24 3.46
CA TRP A 64 -1.05 -18.73 2.12
C TRP A 64 -2.02 -19.68 1.39
N GLU A 65 -3.08 -19.11 0.82
CA GLU A 65 -4.06 -19.84 0.02
C GLU A 65 -3.60 -19.91 -1.45
N GLU A 66 -3.91 -21.02 -2.14
CA GLU A 66 -3.62 -21.20 -3.57
C GLU A 66 -4.86 -20.94 -4.43
N LYS A 67 -4.67 -20.22 -5.54
CA LYS A 67 -5.63 -20.09 -6.63
C LYS A 67 -5.05 -20.67 -7.92
N LEU A 68 -5.69 -21.71 -8.45
CA LEU A 68 -5.35 -22.29 -9.75
C LEU A 68 -6.11 -21.59 -10.88
N PHE A 69 -5.42 -21.33 -11.99
CA PHE A 69 -6.04 -20.89 -13.25
C PHE A 69 -5.78 -21.91 -14.36
N GLN A 70 -4.51 -22.24 -14.62
CA GLN A 70 -4.10 -23.25 -15.59
C GLN A 70 -2.84 -23.96 -15.09
N GLY A 71 -2.95 -25.22 -14.65
CA GLY A 71 -1.82 -25.90 -14.01
C GLY A 71 -1.40 -25.23 -12.69
N ARG A 72 -0.29 -25.71 -12.12
CA ARG A 72 0.24 -25.24 -10.84
C ARG A 72 1.65 -24.71 -11.00
N VAL A 73 1.87 -23.46 -10.58
CA VAL A 73 3.20 -22.88 -10.35
C VAL A 73 3.73 -23.47 -9.04
N ALA A 74 4.98 -23.93 -9.05
CA ALA A 74 5.63 -24.42 -7.84
C ALA A 74 6.11 -23.23 -6.99
N TYR A 75 5.69 -23.18 -5.73
CA TYR A 75 6.14 -22.21 -4.74
C TYR A 75 6.80 -22.92 -3.56
N TRP A 76 7.96 -22.42 -3.12
CA TRP A 76 8.64 -22.89 -1.90
C TRP A 76 9.44 -21.75 -1.27
N ILE A 77 9.83 -21.97 -0.02
CA ILE A 77 10.76 -21.07 0.67
C ILE A 77 12.19 -21.47 0.33
N ASP A 78 12.95 -20.50 -0.16
CA ASP A 78 14.36 -20.60 -0.49
C ASP A 78 15.14 -19.53 0.29
N PHE A 79 16.45 -19.66 0.37
CA PHE A 79 17.28 -18.81 1.24
C PHE A 79 18.44 -18.21 0.47
N ASP A 80 18.67 -16.90 0.68
CA ASP A 80 19.86 -16.21 0.18
C ASP A 80 20.63 -15.69 1.40
N GLN A 81 21.82 -16.26 1.62
CA GLN A 81 22.65 -16.06 2.82
C GLN A 81 21.89 -16.42 4.10
N SER A 82 21.16 -15.46 4.67
CA SER A 82 20.39 -15.58 5.91
C SER A 82 18.98 -15.01 5.81
N SER A 83 18.51 -14.63 4.62
CA SER A 83 17.15 -14.12 4.39
C SER A 83 16.33 -15.12 3.59
N GLY A 84 15.20 -15.53 4.14
CA GLY A 84 14.22 -16.34 3.42
C GLY A 84 13.45 -15.53 2.38
N PHE A 85 13.04 -16.20 1.30
CA PHE A 85 12.18 -15.61 0.28
C PHE A 85 11.32 -16.68 -0.40
N VAL A 86 10.23 -16.23 -1.04
CA VAL A 86 9.39 -17.11 -1.85
C VAL A 86 10.01 -17.28 -3.23
N HIS A 87 10.36 -18.52 -3.57
CA HIS A 87 10.75 -18.90 -4.92
C HIS A 87 9.51 -19.41 -5.67
N ALA A 88 9.28 -18.91 -6.87
CA ALA A 88 8.26 -19.40 -7.80
C ALA A 88 8.88 -19.96 -9.07
N LYS A 89 8.44 -21.14 -9.51
CA LYS A 89 8.82 -21.72 -10.81
C LYS A 89 7.57 -22.15 -11.57
N SER A 90 7.35 -21.50 -12.70
CA SER A 90 6.26 -21.83 -13.63
C SER A 90 6.78 -22.63 -14.82
N THR A 91 5.98 -23.57 -15.31
CA THR A 91 6.26 -24.28 -16.57
C THR A 91 4.94 -24.46 -17.31
N LYS A 92 4.66 -23.55 -18.25
CA LYS A 92 3.37 -23.49 -18.98
C LYS A 92 2.16 -23.50 -18.03
N SER A 93 2.28 -22.80 -16.91
CA SER A 93 1.30 -22.79 -15.82
C SER A 93 1.00 -21.38 -15.33
N THR A 94 -0.19 -21.20 -14.78
CA THR A 94 -0.70 -19.96 -14.20
C THR A 94 -1.47 -20.32 -12.94
N SER A 95 -0.90 -19.97 -11.78
CA SER A 95 -1.54 -20.02 -10.48
C SER A 95 -1.05 -18.82 -9.66
N ALA A 96 -1.69 -18.59 -8.51
CA ALA A 96 -1.28 -17.57 -7.57
C ALA A 96 -1.34 -18.14 -6.15
N ILE A 97 -0.47 -17.65 -5.28
CA ILE A 97 -0.66 -17.74 -3.83
C ILE A 97 -1.03 -16.37 -3.30
N PHE A 98 -1.90 -16.32 -2.30
CA PHE A 98 -2.34 -15.06 -1.70
C PHE A 98 -2.54 -15.20 -0.19
N TYR A 99 -2.36 -14.09 0.52
CA TYR A 99 -2.56 -13.99 1.95
C TYR A 99 -3.60 -12.92 2.25
N ARG A 100 -4.59 -13.22 3.09
CA ARG A 100 -5.61 -12.24 3.50
C ARG A 100 -5.26 -11.63 4.85
N ILE A 101 -5.08 -10.32 4.85
CA ILE A 101 -4.95 -9.49 6.06
C ILE A 101 -6.11 -8.52 6.17
N LYS A 102 -6.58 -8.26 7.39
CA LYS A 102 -7.59 -7.24 7.69
C LYS A 102 -6.92 -6.12 8.49
N PHE A 103 -6.84 -4.93 7.90
CA PHE A 103 -6.29 -3.74 8.55
C PHE A 103 -6.90 -2.46 7.98
N ASN A 104 -6.64 -1.33 8.64
CA ASN A 104 -7.07 -0.02 8.15
C ASN A 104 -5.92 0.67 7.41
N ILE A 105 -6.10 0.88 6.10
CA ILE A 105 -5.10 1.51 5.22
C ILE A 105 -4.78 2.95 5.65
N SER A 106 -5.71 3.64 6.30
CA SER A 106 -5.44 5.00 6.81
C SER A 106 -4.40 5.03 7.92
N ASP A 107 -4.21 3.90 8.62
CA ASP A 107 -3.23 3.77 9.69
C ASP A 107 -1.87 3.28 9.14
N TYR A 108 -1.89 2.51 8.05
CA TYR A 108 -0.71 1.91 7.41
C TYR A 108 -0.76 2.04 5.87
N PRO A 109 -0.45 3.22 5.31
CA PRO A 109 -0.65 3.49 3.88
C PRO A 109 0.53 3.05 3.00
N TYR A 110 1.59 2.50 3.59
CA TYR A 110 2.81 2.14 2.87
C TYR A 110 2.90 0.64 2.65
N LEU A 111 3.33 0.28 1.45
CA LEU A 111 3.64 -1.09 1.08
C LEU A 111 5.08 -1.13 0.55
N SER A 112 5.83 -2.13 0.97
CA SER A 112 7.21 -2.32 0.55
C SER A 112 7.45 -3.80 0.29
N TRP A 113 8.17 -4.08 -0.79
CA TRP A 113 8.57 -5.43 -1.16
C TRP A 113 9.91 -5.37 -1.87
N LYS A 114 10.57 -6.51 -1.92
CA LYS A 114 11.77 -6.75 -2.73
C LYS A 114 11.51 -7.97 -3.58
N TRP A 115 12.04 -7.97 -4.78
CA TRP A 115 11.87 -9.06 -5.73
C TRP A 115 13.17 -9.23 -6.52
N ARG A 116 13.35 -10.42 -7.08
CA ARG A 116 14.46 -10.75 -7.96
C ARG A 116 13.92 -11.59 -9.11
N VAL A 117 14.12 -11.13 -10.34
CA VAL A 117 13.82 -11.90 -11.55
C VAL A 117 15.12 -12.49 -12.09
N GLY A 118 15.13 -13.81 -12.33
CA GLY A 118 16.26 -14.48 -12.98
C GLY A 118 16.30 -14.25 -14.48
N LYS A 119 15.14 -14.26 -15.16
CA LYS A 119 15.02 -14.06 -16.60
C LYS A 119 13.66 -13.44 -16.94
N PHE A 120 13.69 -12.37 -17.73
CA PHE A 120 12.47 -11.77 -18.28
C PHE A 120 11.97 -12.53 -19.52
N PRO A 121 10.65 -12.59 -19.77
CA PRO A 121 10.10 -13.16 -20.99
C PRO A 121 10.55 -12.34 -22.21
N ASP A 122 10.99 -13.02 -23.27
CA ASP A 122 11.36 -12.37 -24.54
C ASP A 122 10.09 -12.10 -25.35
N LYS A 123 9.78 -10.81 -25.52
CA LYS A 123 8.60 -10.33 -26.24
C LYS A 123 8.92 -9.78 -27.63
N SER A 124 10.19 -9.73 -28.03
CA SER A 124 10.66 -8.97 -29.20
C SER A 124 10.03 -9.38 -30.54
N LYS A 125 9.60 -10.64 -30.66
CA LYS A 125 9.08 -11.22 -31.92
C LYS A 125 7.67 -11.79 -31.80
N THR A 126 6.95 -11.51 -30.72
CA THR A 126 5.67 -12.18 -30.47
C THR A 126 4.46 -11.34 -30.85
N THR A 127 3.60 -11.89 -31.70
CA THR A 127 2.28 -11.34 -32.04
C THR A 127 1.15 -11.96 -31.23
N ASP A 128 1.43 -13.02 -30.48
CA ASP A 128 0.47 -13.70 -29.61
C ASP A 128 0.16 -12.81 -28.39
N PRO A 129 -1.09 -12.32 -28.24
CA PRO A 129 -1.47 -11.46 -27.12
C PRO A 129 -1.15 -12.09 -25.75
N LYS A 130 -1.21 -13.43 -25.63
CA LYS A 130 -0.93 -14.13 -24.37
C LYS A 130 0.55 -14.07 -24.00
N LYS A 131 1.45 -14.11 -24.99
CA LYS A 131 2.89 -13.99 -24.77
C LYS A 131 3.30 -12.53 -24.53
N GLN A 132 2.58 -11.58 -25.11
CA GLN A 132 2.74 -10.17 -24.78
C GLN A 132 2.33 -9.88 -23.32
N ASP A 133 1.29 -10.58 -22.85
CA ASP A 133 0.81 -10.60 -21.46
C ASP A 133 1.52 -11.66 -20.59
N ASP A 134 2.80 -11.95 -20.86
CA ASP A 134 3.64 -12.76 -19.99
C ASP A 134 4.59 -11.85 -19.19
N PHE A 135 4.78 -12.12 -17.91
CA PHE A 135 5.63 -11.30 -17.03
C PHE A 135 6.47 -12.21 -16.15
N ALA A 136 7.67 -11.76 -15.82
CA ALA A 136 8.55 -12.51 -14.96
C ALA A 136 8.00 -12.64 -13.54
N ALA A 137 7.29 -11.61 -13.06
CA ALA A 137 6.53 -11.66 -11.83
C ALA A 137 5.32 -10.72 -11.88
N ARG A 138 4.24 -11.13 -11.19
CA ARG A 138 3.07 -10.28 -10.93
C ARG A 138 2.75 -10.29 -9.45
N PHE A 139 2.54 -9.11 -8.89
CA PHE A 139 2.15 -8.93 -7.50
C PHE A 139 0.88 -8.07 -7.43
N TYR A 140 -0.11 -8.56 -6.69
CA TYR A 140 -1.42 -7.95 -6.60
C TYR A 140 -1.72 -7.52 -5.17
N VAL A 141 -2.26 -6.31 -5.03
CA VAL A 141 -2.90 -5.84 -3.81
C VAL A 141 -4.37 -5.68 -4.10
N VAL A 142 -5.18 -6.59 -3.56
CA VAL A 142 -6.62 -6.64 -3.82
C VAL A 142 -7.38 -6.12 -2.61
N PHE A 143 -8.07 -4.99 -2.79
CA PHE A 143 -9.00 -4.43 -1.83
C PHE A 143 -10.39 -5.01 -2.06
N VAL A 144 -10.75 -5.97 -1.21
CA VAL A 144 -12.08 -6.61 -1.26
C VAL A 144 -13.13 -5.68 -0.64
N SER A 145 -14.21 -5.44 -1.37
CA SER A 145 -15.38 -4.71 -0.88
C SER A 145 -16.50 -5.68 -0.51
N ARG A 146 -17.46 -5.21 0.29
CA ARG A 146 -18.68 -5.97 0.63
C ARG A 146 -19.50 -6.33 -0.62
N PHE A 147 -19.38 -5.54 -1.68
CA PHE A 147 -20.00 -5.80 -2.97
C PHE A 147 -18.93 -6.20 -3.98
N PHE A 148 -19.11 -7.37 -4.62
CA PHE A 148 -18.13 -7.94 -5.55
C PHE A 148 -17.84 -7.06 -6.78
N THR A 149 -18.71 -6.10 -7.10
CA THR A 149 -18.51 -5.14 -8.19
C THR A 149 -17.57 -3.99 -7.84
N HIS A 150 -17.21 -3.82 -6.57
CA HIS A 150 -16.43 -2.68 -6.08
C HIS A 150 -15.06 -3.10 -5.52
N PHE A 151 -14.45 -4.16 -6.03
CA PHE A 151 -13.07 -4.46 -5.69
C PHE A 151 -12.13 -3.49 -6.40
N LYS A 152 -11.05 -3.09 -5.72
CA LYS A 152 -9.94 -2.36 -6.34
C LYS A 152 -8.72 -3.24 -6.31
N CYS A 153 -7.93 -3.21 -7.37
CA CYS A 153 -6.71 -3.98 -7.46
C CYS A 153 -5.57 -3.06 -7.89
N MET A 154 -4.44 -3.15 -7.19
CA MET A 154 -3.18 -2.61 -7.68
C MET A 154 -2.35 -3.78 -8.18
N GLU A 155 -1.89 -3.68 -9.42
CA GLU A 155 -1.08 -4.69 -10.06
C GLU A 155 0.32 -4.12 -10.31
N TYR A 156 1.33 -4.88 -9.90
CA TYR A 156 2.72 -4.61 -10.17
C TYR A 156 3.27 -5.76 -11.00
N VAL A 157 3.78 -5.43 -12.18
CA VAL A 157 4.31 -6.40 -13.13
C VAL A 157 5.76 -6.07 -13.45
N TRP A 158 6.56 -7.11 -13.64
CA TRP A 158 7.96 -7.02 -14.05
C TRP A 158 8.21 -7.93 -15.24
#